data_AF-A0A8H8RBG7-F1
#
_entry.id   AF-A0A8H8RBG7-F1
#
_cell.length_a   1.000
_cell.length_b   1.000
_cell.length_c   1.000
_cell.angle_alpha   90.00
_cell.angle_beta   90.00
_cell.angle_gamma   90.00
#
_symmetry.space_group_name_H-M   'P 1'
#
loop_
_entity.id
_entity.type
_entity.pdbx_description
1 polymer ?
#
loop_
_entity_poly.entity_id
_entity_poly.type
_entity_poly.pdbx_seq_one_letter_code
_entity_poly.pdbx_strand_id
1 'polypeptide(L)'
;MAAVPGNLPPPAILDFVQRFNTLQTHRDLGNQLMKEMLLYSEHIESTLREENSQLAKELEDAQLDLEDARRSRREMQQKLNIATARAASLNRNPYIMILIDGDGLLFNETLISQGLEGGKQAANALRNSVLQNCGELADEIEVIAKVCANMSGLAKAMRRDGSLANPDDLRDFTLGFTQGKASFDFIDVGHGKERADSKIKECMRWHLRNHNCKQILLGISHDAGYAPFLDEVVGQDDRNRITIIEGYPTVRELAATGIQIMNFNALFRTDKLVDRLVPVSSPAPPSTWAGVTSIAPPPSSSTSPVIKNGTPSTTLAINKKTTHRKHNHHSK
;
A
#
# COMPACT_ATOMS: atom_id res chain seq x y z
N MET A 1 -59.38 -22.80 108.75
CA MET A 1 -58.09 -23.03 109.47
C MET A 1 -57.97 -24.54 109.63
N ALA A 2 -56.90 -25.25 109.27
CA ALA A 2 -55.51 -24.87 109.04
C ALA A 2 -54.87 -25.81 108.00
N ALA A 3 -53.87 -25.31 107.28
CA ALA A 3 -53.09 -26.05 106.29
C ALA A 3 -52.27 -27.17 106.97
N VAL A 4 -52.31 -28.37 106.39
CA VAL A 4 -51.43 -29.49 106.76
C VAL A 4 -50.03 -29.21 106.21
N PRO A 5 -48.98 -29.13 107.06
CA PRO A 5 -47.63 -28.84 106.60
C PRO A 5 -47.02 -30.09 105.97
N GLY A 6 -46.64 -29.98 104.69
CA GLY A 6 -45.85 -30.99 104.00
C GLY A 6 -44.50 -31.15 104.70
N ASN A 7 -44.26 -32.34 105.25
CA ASN A 7 -43.04 -32.66 105.98
C ASN A 7 -41.89 -32.80 104.96
N LEU A 8 -40.97 -31.83 104.96
CA LEU A 8 -39.76 -31.86 104.14
C LEU A 8 -38.82 -32.97 104.65
N PRO A 9 -38.14 -33.71 103.76
CA PRO A 9 -37.28 -34.84 104.15
C PRO A 9 -36.04 -34.41 104.96
N PRO A 10 -35.39 -35.31 105.71
CA PRO A 10 -34.25 -34.99 106.59
C PRO A 10 -33.04 -34.46 105.80
N PRO A 11 -32.29 -33.48 106.33
CA PRO A 11 -31.24 -32.76 105.60
C PRO A 11 -30.08 -33.62 105.05
N ALA A 12 -29.78 -34.76 105.68
CA ALA A 12 -28.73 -35.69 105.23
C ALA A 12 -29.09 -36.53 103.98
N ILE A 13 -30.38 -36.83 103.79
CA ILE A 13 -30.87 -37.56 102.60
C ILE A 13 -30.96 -36.61 101.41
N LEU A 14 -31.38 -35.36 101.65
CA LEU A 14 -31.38 -34.29 100.66
C LEU A 14 -29.98 -34.05 100.07
N ASP A 15 -28.94 -34.02 100.90
CA ASP A 15 -27.55 -33.83 100.46
C ASP A 15 -27.01 -35.02 99.63
N PHE A 16 -27.36 -36.27 99.97
CA PHE A 16 -27.01 -37.44 99.17
C PHE A 16 -27.71 -37.44 97.80
N VAL A 17 -29.01 -37.15 97.77
CA VAL A 17 -29.79 -37.04 96.52
C VAL A 17 -29.25 -35.91 95.65
N GLN A 18 -28.87 -34.78 96.25
CA GLN A 18 -28.27 -33.65 95.53
C GLN A 18 -26.91 -34.00 94.92
N ARG A 19 -26.03 -34.70 95.66
CA ARG A 19 -24.75 -35.21 95.13
C ARG A 19 -24.94 -36.23 94.01
N PHE A 20 -25.89 -37.15 94.14
CA PHE A 20 -26.23 -38.09 93.07
C PHE A 20 -26.72 -37.37 91.81
N ASN A 21 -27.66 -36.42 91.94
CA ASN A 21 -28.15 -35.61 90.83
C ASN A 21 -27.01 -34.82 90.16
N THR A 22 -26.06 -34.30 90.95
CA THR A 22 -24.89 -33.57 90.42
C THR A 22 -23.99 -34.47 89.57
N LEU A 23 -23.73 -35.70 90.03
CA LEU A 23 -22.97 -36.71 89.27
C LEU A 23 -23.70 -37.14 88.00
N GLN A 24 -25.03 -37.28 88.07
CA GLN A 24 -25.87 -37.60 86.92
C GLN A 24 -25.78 -36.48 85.86
N THR A 25 -25.91 -35.23 86.31
CA THR A 25 -25.78 -34.04 85.45
C THR A 25 -24.40 -33.96 84.80
N HIS A 26 -23.33 -34.26 85.55
CA HIS A 26 -21.96 -34.31 85.02
C HIS A 26 -21.80 -35.40 83.95
N ARG A 27 -22.40 -36.57 84.15
CA ARG A 27 -22.38 -37.67 83.17
C ARG A 27 -23.14 -37.28 81.90
N ASP A 28 -24.29 -36.64 82.04
CA ASP A 28 -25.11 -36.21 80.91
C ASP A 28 -24.42 -35.09 80.11
N LEU A 29 -23.80 -34.11 80.79
CA LEU A 29 -22.94 -33.10 80.17
C LEU A 29 -21.74 -33.72 79.44
N GLY A 30 -21.08 -34.71 80.04
CA GLY A 30 -19.97 -35.42 79.42
C GLY A 30 -20.38 -36.19 78.15
N ASN A 31 -21.53 -36.87 78.20
CA ASN A 31 -22.11 -37.56 77.04
C ASN A 31 -22.52 -36.57 75.94
N GLN A 32 -23.10 -35.43 76.31
CA GLN A 32 -23.48 -34.37 75.39
C GLN A 32 -22.25 -33.79 74.67
N LEU A 33 -21.19 -33.46 75.42
CA LEU A 33 -19.93 -32.97 74.85
C LEU A 33 -19.29 -34.01 73.91
N MET A 34 -19.28 -35.28 74.30
CA MET A 34 -18.75 -36.35 73.45
C MET A 34 -19.53 -36.47 72.14
N LYS A 35 -20.86 -36.35 72.20
CA LYS A 35 -21.72 -36.33 71.00
C LYS A 35 -21.42 -35.12 70.12
N GLU A 36 -21.29 -33.94 70.70
CA GLU A 36 -20.94 -32.71 69.96
C GLU A 36 -19.57 -32.81 69.29
N MET A 37 -18.58 -33.38 69.99
CA MET A 37 -17.25 -33.60 69.43
C MET A 37 -17.28 -34.59 68.26
N LEU A 38 -18.02 -35.70 68.38
CA LEU A 38 -18.18 -36.68 67.30
C LEU A 38 -18.85 -36.07 66.07
N LEU A 39 -19.93 -35.31 66.25
CA LEU A 39 -20.61 -34.61 65.17
C LEU A 39 -19.71 -33.57 64.50
N TYR A 40 -18.91 -32.85 65.28
CA TYR A 40 -17.94 -31.89 64.75
C TYR A 40 -16.84 -32.59 63.94
N SER A 41 -16.27 -33.69 64.45
CA SER A 41 -15.27 -34.48 63.72
C SER A 41 -15.84 -35.05 62.42
N GLU A 42 -17.04 -35.61 62.45
CA GLU A 42 -17.72 -36.13 61.25
C GLU A 42 -17.95 -35.01 60.22
N HIS A 43 -18.41 -33.84 60.67
CA HIS A 43 -18.62 -32.69 59.80
C HIS A 43 -17.32 -32.23 59.12
N ILE A 44 -16.24 -32.05 59.90
CA ILE A 44 -14.93 -31.65 59.38
C ILE A 44 -14.38 -32.70 58.40
N GLU A 45 -14.45 -33.99 58.73
CA GLU A 45 -14.01 -35.05 57.82
C GLU A 45 -14.81 -35.05 56.52
N SER A 46 -16.13 -34.85 56.59
CA SER A 46 -16.99 -34.79 55.41
C SER A 46 -16.61 -33.60 54.51
N THR A 47 -16.47 -32.41 55.09
CA THR A 47 -16.08 -31.20 54.36
C THR A 47 -14.69 -31.35 53.72
N LEU A 48 -13.71 -31.88 54.46
CA LEU A 48 -12.37 -32.12 53.91
C LEU A 48 -12.37 -33.15 52.78
N ARG A 49 -13.22 -34.18 52.83
CA ARG A 49 -13.35 -35.15 51.73
C ARG A 49 -13.99 -34.52 50.49
N GLU A 50 -15.02 -33.70 50.68
CA GLU A 50 -15.66 -32.96 49.59
C GLU A 50 -14.69 -31.97 48.93
N GLU A 51 -13.97 -31.17 49.72
CA GLU A 51 -12.97 -30.23 49.21
C GLU A 51 -11.84 -30.95 48.48
N ASN A 52 -11.32 -32.05 49.02
CA ASN A 52 -10.28 -32.84 48.33
C ASN A 52 -10.80 -33.43 47.02
N SER A 53 -12.05 -33.91 46.97
CA SER A 53 -12.65 -34.42 45.75
C SER A 53 -12.84 -33.32 44.71
N GLN A 54 -13.23 -32.12 45.14
CA GLN A 54 -13.39 -30.96 44.27
C GLN A 54 -12.06 -30.48 43.71
N LEU A 55 -11.03 -30.34 44.57
CA LEU A 55 -9.69 -29.96 44.17
C LEU A 55 -9.04 -30.98 43.24
N ALA A 56 -9.27 -32.28 43.46
CA ALA A 56 -8.78 -33.34 42.57
C ALA A 56 -9.37 -33.20 41.16
N LYS A 57 -10.67 -32.88 41.06
CA LYS A 57 -11.34 -32.66 39.78
C LYS A 57 -10.84 -31.39 39.08
N GLU A 58 -10.70 -30.29 39.82
CA GLU A 58 -10.14 -29.04 39.27
C GLU A 58 -8.71 -29.20 38.78
N LEU A 59 -7.90 -30.01 39.48
CA LEU A 59 -6.55 -30.35 39.05
C LEU A 59 -6.56 -31.15 37.73
N GLU A 60 -7.45 -32.13 37.62
CA GLU A 60 -7.59 -32.95 36.40
C GLU A 60 -8.03 -32.08 35.21
N ASP A 61 -9.06 -31.25 35.38
CA ASP A 61 -9.54 -30.34 34.35
C ASP A 61 -8.43 -29.36 33.92
N ALA A 62 -7.70 -28.76 34.88
CA ALA A 62 -6.59 -27.85 34.58
C ALA A 62 -5.42 -28.55 33.86
N GLN A 63 -5.17 -29.83 34.14
CA GLN A 63 -4.16 -30.62 33.44
C GLN A 63 -4.56 -30.87 31.98
N LEU A 64 -5.82 -31.22 31.73
CA LEU A 64 -6.34 -31.40 30.37
C LEU A 64 -6.25 -30.11 29.55
N ASP A 65 -6.66 -28.97 30.13
CA ASP A 65 -6.56 -27.66 29.50
C ASP A 65 -5.10 -27.28 29.19
N LEU A 66 -4.18 -27.55 30.12
CA LEU A 66 -2.76 -27.29 29.94
C LEU A 66 -2.17 -28.13 28.79
N GLU A 67 -2.57 -29.40 28.69
CA GLU A 67 -2.13 -30.28 27.62
C GLU A 67 -2.65 -29.83 26.25
N ASP A 68 -3.92 -29.44 26.16
CA ASP A 68 -4.50 -28.94 24.92
C ASP A 68 -3.86 -27.61 24.49
N ALA A 69 -3.67 -26.68 25.43
CA ALA A 69 -2.96 -25.44 25.17
C ALA A 69 -1.51 -25.67 24.71
N ARG A 70 -0.80 -26.65 25.31
CA ARG A 70 0.56 -27.03 24.89
C ARG A 70 0.59 -27.63 23.50
N ARG A 71 -0.40 -28.48 23.16
CA ARG A 71 -0.54 -29.08 21.82
C ARG A 71 -0.82 -28.01 20.78
N SER A 72 -1.83 -27.18 21.01
CA SER A 72 -2.21 -26.07 20.13
C SER A 72 -1.05 -25.11 19.87
N ARG A 73 -0.30 -24.73 20.93
CA ARG A 73 0.89 -23.88 20.80
C ARG A 73 1.98 -24.53 19.94
N ARG A 74 2.25 -25.83 20.11
CA ARG A 74 3.26 -26.54 19.30
C ARG A 74 2.85 -26.62 17.84
N GLU A 75 1.59 -26.92 17.55
CA GLU A 75 1.06 -26.95 16.20
C GLU A 75 1.11 -25.57 15.54
N MET A 76 0.73 -24.51 16.28
CA MET A 76 0.81 -23.13 15.79
C MET A 76 2.26 -22.73 15.51
N GLN A 77 3.21 -23.10 16.38
CA GLN A 77 4.63 -22.85 16.15
C GLN A 77 5.15 -23.56 14.90
N GLN A 78 4.74 -24.82 14.68
CA GLN A 78 5.09 -25.55 13.46
C GLN A 78 4.51 -24.88 12.21
N LYS A 79 3.24 -24.47 12.24
CA LYS A 79 2.61 -23.73 11.15
C LYS A 79 3.32 -22.41 10.87
N LEU A 80 3.69 -21.68 11.93
CA LEU A 80 4.46 -20.44 11.82
C LEU A 80 5.81 -20.70 11.15
N ASN A 81 6.57 -21.68 11.64
CA ASN A 81 7.89 -22.03 11.11
C ASN A 81 7.83 -22.39 9.61
N ILE A 82 6.82 -23.19 9.21
CA ILE A 82 6.58 -23.55 7.81
C ILE A 82 6.20 -22.30 6.99
N ALA A 83 5.33 -21.45 7.51
CA ALA A 83 4.93 -20.22 6.84
C ALA A 83 6.11 -19.24 6.67
N THR A 84 6.95 -19.06 7.68
CA THR A 84 8.15 -18.23 7.61
C THR A 84 9.18 -18.80 6.63
N ALA A 85 9.41 -20.11 6.62
CA ALA A 85 10.30 -20.75 5.66
C ALA A 85 9.79 -20.56 4.22
N ARG A 86 8.48 -20.68 4.01
CA ARG A 86 7.84 -20.39 2.71
C ARG A 86 7.99 -18.91 2.34
N ALA A 87 7.71 -17.99 3.24
CA ALA A 87 7.86 -16.55 2.98
C ALA A 87 9.30 -16.16 2.62
N ALA A 88 10.29 -16.72 3.34
CA ALA A 88 11.71 -16.52 3.02
C ALA A 88 12.06 -17.07 1.63
N SER A 89 11.48 -18.22 1.23
CA SER A 89 11.68 -18.78 -0.11
C SER A 89 11.03 -17.97 -1.23
N LEU A 90 9.95 -17.24 -0.93
CA LEU A 90 9.26 -16.37 -1.88
C LEU A 90 10.04 -15.06 -2.11
N ASN A 91 10.74 -14.54 -1.09
CA ASN A 91 11.57 -13.34 -1.16
C ASN A 91 12.95 -13.57 -1.80
N ARG A 92 13.05 -14.46 -2.79
CA ARG A 92 14.30 -14.67 -3.55
C ARG A 92 14.45 -13.56 -4.60
N ASN A 93 15.65 -13.00 -4.70
CA ASN A 93 16.04 -11.97 -5.68
C ASN A 93 15.18 -10.70 -5.56
N PRO A 94 15.28 -9.95 -4.44
CA PRO A 94 14.62 -8.65 -4.34
C PRO A 94 15.21 -7.70 -5.39
N TYR A 95 14.36 -6.89 -6.00
CA TYR A 95 14.81 -5.92 -7.00
C TYR A 95 14.03 -4.61 -6.95
N ILE A 96 14.64 -3.58 -7.54
CA ILE A 96 14.02 -2.28 -7.80
C ILE A 96 13.85 -2.14 -9.31
N MET A 97 12.64 -1.77 -9.74
CA MET A 97 12.33 -1.54 -11.14
C MET A 97 12.33 -0.04 -11.45
N ILE A 98 13.12 0.39 -12.42
CA ILE A 98 13.14 1.76 -12.92
C ILE A 98 12.47 1.78 -14.30
N LEU A 99 11.40 2.55 -14.45
CA LEU A 99 10.69 2.74 -15.71
C LEU A 99 10.75 4.21 -16.09
N ILE A 100 11.44 4.54 -17.18
CA ILE A 100 11.66 5.92 -17.62
C ILE A 100 10.97 6.14 -18.95
N ASP A 101 10.16 7.18 -19.01
CA ASP A 101 9.68 7.76 -20.26
C ASP A 101 10.74 8.74 -20.78
N GLY A 102 11.56 8.23 -21.70
CA GLY A 102 12.72 8.93 -22.23
C GLY A 102 12.37 10.02 -23.25
N ASP A 103 11.10 10.16 -23.65
CA ASP A 103 10.68 11.28 -24.51
C ASP A 103 10.59 12.60 -23.72
N GLY A 104 10.36 12.54 -22.40
CA GLY A 104 10.27 13.73 -21.56
C GLY A 104 11.18 13.77 -20.32
N LEU A 105 11.75 12.64 -19.87
CA LEU A 105 12.84 12.62 -18.89
C LEU A 105 14.18 12.30 -19.58
N LEU A 106 14.93 13.36 -19.88
CA LEU A 106 16.13 13.29 -20.71
C LEU A 106 17.41 13.21 -19.89
N PHE A 107 18.35 12.38 -20.31
CA PHE A 107 19.71 12.39 -19.75
C PHE A 107 20.44 13.68 -20.12
N ASN A 108 21.41 14.06 -19.29
CA ASN A 108 22.23 15.25 -19.52
C ASN A 108 22.95 15.18 -20.89
N GLU A 109 22.93 16.29 -21.62
CA GLU A 109 23.61 16.42 -22.93
C GLU A 109 25.08 16.03 -22.85
N THR A 110 25.77 16.35 -21.75
CA THR A 110 27.20 16.01 -21.57
C THR A 110 27.46 14.51 -21.53
N LEU A 111 26.47 13.71 -21.09
CA LEU A 111 26.56 12.26 -21.13
C LEU A 111 26.22 11.75 -22.54
N ILE A 112 25.20 12.32 -23.18
CA ILE A 112 24.79 11.91 -24.52
C ILE A 112 25.89 12.17 -25.55
N SER A 113 26.58 13.32 -25.47
CA SER A 113 27.68 13.68 -26.38
C SER A 113 28.92 12.79 -26.26
N GLN A 114 29.01 11.96 -25.22
CA GLN A 114 30.08 10.98 -25.06
C GLN A 114 29.76 9.62 -25.71
N GLY A 115 28.60 9.49 -26.37
CA GLY A 115 28.17 8.27 -27.03
C GLY A 115 28.20 7.06 -26.10
N LEU A 116 28.86 5.98 -26.55
CA LEU A 116 28.88 4.69 -25.84
C LEU A 116 29.37 4.79 -24.39
N GLU A 117 30.45 5.53 -24.13
CA GLU A 117 30.99 5.65 -22.78
C GLU A 117 30.09 6.48 -21.87
N GLY A 118 29.44 7.52 -22.42
CA GLY A 118 28.44 8.28 -21.69
C GLY A 118 27.22 7.46 -21.29
N GLY A 119 26.76 6.57 -22.17
CA GLY A 119 25.70 5.61 -21.87
C GLY A 119 26.06 4.69 -20.70
N LYS A 120 27.27 4.12 -20.72
CA LYS A 120 27.77 3.27 -19.62
C LYS A 120 27.88 4.05 -18.31
N GLN A 121 28.37 5.29 -18.36
CA GLN A 121 28.45 6.16 -17.19
C GLN A 121 27.05 6.47 -16.63
N ALA A 122 26.08 6.78 -17.48
CA ALA A 122 24.70 7.03 -17.07
C ALA A 122 24.05 5.81 -16.40
N ALA A 123 24.25 4.60 -16.95
CA ALA A 123 23.76 3.37 -16.35
C ALA A 123 24.36 3.10 -14.96
N ASN A 124 25.69 3.29 -14.82
CA ASN A 124 26.36 3.17 -13.52
C ASN A 124 25.88 4.23 -12.52
N ALA A 125 25.78 5.49 -12.95
CA ALA A 125 25.31 6.58 -12.11
C ALA A 125 23.88 6.34 -11.62
N LEU A 126 22.96 5.94 -12.52
CA LEU A 126 21.58 5.60 -12.16
C LEU A 126 21.52 4.50 -11.11
N ARG A 127 22.24 3.39 -11.33
CA ARG A 127 22.30 2.28 -10.37
C ARG A 127 22.84 2.76 -9.01
N ASN A 128 23.95 3.49 -9.01
CA ASN A 128 24.60 3.92 -7.78
C ASN A 128 23.71 4.90 -6.99
N SER A 129 23.05 5.84 -7.66
CA SER A 129 22.14 6.78 -7.02
C SER A 129 20.93 6.09 -6.40
N VAL A 130 20.42 5.02 -7.03
CA VAL A 130 19.34 4.22 -6.44
C VAL A 130 19.84 3.47 -5.21
N LEU A 131 20.98 2.78 -5.31
CA LEU A 131 21.51 1.97 -4.21
C LEU A 131 21.97 2.79 -3.00
N GLN A 132 22.40 4.04 -3.20
CA GLN A 132 22.69 4.97 -2.09
C GLN A 132 21.48 5.17 -1.17
N ASN A 133 20.25 5.06 -1.70
CA ASN A 133 19.02 5.19 -0.93
C ASN A 133 18.59 3.86 -0.28
N CYS A 134 19.26 2.74 -0.56
CA CYS A 134 18.91 1.40 -0.06
C CYS A 134 19.68 0.99 1.21
N GLY A 135 20.67 1.77 1.66
CA GLY A 135 21.44 1.48 2.87
C GLY A 135 22.07 0.08 2.87
N GLU A 136 21.86 -0.68 3.95
CA GLU A 136 22.41 -2.04 4.12
C GLU A 136 21.85 -3.07 3.14
N LEU A 137 20.70 -2.82 2.50
CA LEU A 137 20.13 -3.73 1.48
C LEU A 137 20.78 -3.57 0.09
N ALA A 138 21.71 -2.64 -0.08
CA ALA A 138 22.28 -2.32 -1.39
C ALA A 138 22.99 -3.51 -2.08
N ASP A 139 23.57 -4.43 -1.30
CA ASP A 139 24.29 -5.60 -1.82
C ASP A 139 23.37 -6.79 -2.15
N GLU A 140 22.14 -6.78 -1.63
CA GLU A 140 21.18 -7.89 -1.80
C GLU A 140 20.11 -7.59 -2.86
N ILE A 141 19.97 -6.33 -3.27
CA ILE A 141 18.95 -5.85 -4.20
C ILE A 141 19.53 -5.68 -5.61
N GLU A 142 18.88 -6.30 -6.60
CA GLU A 142 19.16 -6.03 -8.02
C GLU A 142 18.43 -4.77 -8.49
N VAL A 143 19.08 -3.94 -9.32
CA VAL A 143 18.43 -2.79 -9.95
C VAL A 143 18.19 -3.15 -11.41
N ILE A 144 16.95 -3.00 -11.87
CA ILE A 144 16.54 -3.26 -13.26
C ILE A 144 16.00 -1.95 -13.83
N ALA A 145 16.43 -1.57 -15.03
CA ALA A 145 16.00 -0.31 -15.64
C ALA A 145 15.50 -0.50 -17.07
N LYS A 146 14.40 0.18 -17.41
CA LYS A 146 13.86 0.23 -18.76
C LYS A 146 13.57 1.68 -19.13
N VAL A 147 14.27 2.17 -20.14
CA VAL A 147 14.00 3.48 -20.75
C VAL A 147 13.24 3.25 -22.05
N CYS A 148 12.04 3.80 -22.17
CA CYS A 148 11.23 3.74 -23.39
C CYS A 148 11.20 5.11 -24.04
N ALA A 149 11.60 5.22 -25.31
CA ALA A 149 11.54 6.47 -26.05
C ALA A 149 11.33 6.22 -27.55
N ASN A 150 10.77 7.20 -28.25
CA ASN A 150 10.75 7.21 -29.71
C ASN A 150 12.07 7.80 -30.21
N MET A 151 13.08 6.95 -30.46
CA MET A 151 14.45 7.39 -30.74
C MET A 151 14.55 8.34 -31.93
N SER A 152 13.77 8.06 -32.97
CA SER A 152 13.72 8.89 -34.17
C SER A 152 13.08 10.27 -33.92
N GLY A 153 12.06 10.33 -33.06
CA GLY A 153 11.44 11.59 -32.64
C GLY A 153 12.36 12.39 -31.73
N LEU A 154 12.95 11.72 -30.75
CA LEU A 154 13.87 12.29 -29.77
C LEU A 154 15.11 12.90 -30.45
N ALA A 155 15.78 12.17 -31.34
CA ALA A 155 16.94 12.68 -32.08
C ALA A 155 16.63 13.97 -32.85
N LYS A 156 15.44 14.04 -33.50
CA LYS A 156 14.98 15.23 -34.22
C LYS A 156 14.67 16.39 -33.27
N ALA A 157 14.12 16.11 -32.10
CA ALA A 157 13.82 17.13 -31.09
C ALA A 157 15.11 17.72 -30.49
N MET A 158 16.05 16.87 -30.10
CA MET A 158 17.33 17.30 -29.53
C MET A 158 18.19 18.08 -30.53
N ARG A 159 18.18 17.69 -31.81
CA ARG A 159 18.88 18.46 -32.86
C ARG A 159 18.30 19.87 -33.03
N ARG A 160 16.97 20.01 -32.93
CA ARG A 160 16.29 21.31 -33.01
C ARG A 160 16.58 22.20 -31.80
N ASP A 161 16.76 21.59 -30.63
CA ASP A 161 17.24 22.28 -29.42
C ASP A 161 18.71 22.67 -29.48
N GLY A 162 19.47 22.09 -30.41
CA GLY A 162 20.91 22.28 -30.51
C GLY A 162 21.69 21.46 -29.49
N SER A 163 21.03 20.58 -28.73
CA SER A 163 21.63 19.74 -27.69
C SER A 163 22.14 18.38 -28.20
N LEU A 164 22.19 18.21 -29.53
CA LEU A 164 22.67 17.00 -30.18
C LEU A 164 23.28 17.39 -31.52
N ALA A 165 24.61 17.38 -31.59
CA ALA A 165 25.34 17.68 -32.81
C ALA A 165 25.26 16.53 -33.81
N ASN A 166 25.63 15.32 -33.38
CA ASN A 166 25.62 14.12 -34.21
C ASN A 166 24.52 13.15 -33.75
N PRO A 167 23.58 12.72 -34.62
CA PRO A 167 22.57 11.73 -34.26
C PRO A 167 23.15 10.38 -33.80
N ASP A 168 24.35 10.03 -34.26
CA ASP A 168 24.99 8.77 -33.87
C ASP A 168 25.40 8.78 -32.39
N ASP A 169 25.68 9.95 -31.80
CA ASP A 169 26.02 10.05 -30.37
C ASP A 169 24.85 9.55 -29.49
N LEU A 170 23.61 9.92 -29.85
CA LEU A 170 22.43 9.45 -29.14
C LEU A 170 22.24 7.93 -29.32
N ARG A 171 22.51 7.40 -30.52
CA ARG A 171 22.43 5.96 -30.78
C ARG A 171 23.50 5.20 -29.99
N ASP A 172 24.73 5.68 -29.99
CA ASP A 172 25.83 5.05 -29.25
C ASP A 172 25.60 5.16 -27.75
N PHE A 173 25.02 6.27 -27.27
CA PHE A 173 24.59 6.42 -25.89
C PHE A 173 23.57 5.35 -25.47
N THR A 174 22.54 5.08 -26.27
CA THR A 174 21.54 4.05 -25.89
C THR A 174 22.12 2.65 -25.90
N LEU A 175 23.05 2.36 -26.83
CA LEU A 175 23.82 1.13 -26.82
C LEU A 175 24.69 1.02 -25.56
N GLY A 176 25.38 2.10 -25.20
CA GLY A 176 26.23 2.17 -24.03
C GLY A 176 25.47 1.98 -22.72
N PHE A 177 24.27 2.57 -22.63
CA PHE A 177 23.38 2.41 -21.48
C PHE A 177 22.96 0.94 -21.31
N THR A 178 22.50 0.33 -22.41
CA THR A 178 22.07 -1.09 -22.43
C THR A 178 23.24 -2.04 -22.12
N GLN A 179 24.45 -1.73 -22.59
CA GLN A 179 25.65 -2.53 -22.31
C GLN A 179 26.23 -2.28 -20.91
N GLY A 180 25.91 -1.15 -20.29
CA GLY A 180 26.47 -0.75 -19.00
C GLY A 180 26.06 -1.66 -17.84
N LYS A 181 24.85 -2.24 -17.89
CA LYS A 181 24.34 -3.23 -16.95
C LYS A 181 23.47 -4.25 -17.68
N ALA A 182 23.64 -5.54 -17.36
CA ALA A 182 22.88 -6.61 -18.00
C ALA A 182 21.35 -6.52 -17.78
N SER A 183 20.93 -5.86 -16.71
CA SER A 183 19.53 -5.64 -16.31
C SER A 183 18.95 -4.31 -16.82
N PHE A 184 19.70 -3.56 -17.65
CA PHE A 184 19.30 -2.25 -18.14
C PHE A 184 19.00 -2.32 -19.64
N ASP A 185 17.84 -1.80 -20.03
CA ASP A 185 17.41 -1.76 -21.42
C ASP A 185 17.06 -0.34 -21.85
N PHE A 186 17.54 0.07 -23.02
CA PHE A 186 17.04 1.24 -23.74
C PHE A 186 16.23 0.78 -24.96
N ILE A 187 14.95 1.13 -24.99
CA ILE A 187 13.95 0.56 -25.90
C ILE A 187 13.46 1.65 -26.84
N ASP A 188 13.73 1.48 -28.14
CA ASP A 188 13.05 2.25 -29.18
C ASP A 188 11.63 1.72 -29.38
N VAL A 189 10.63 2.53 -29.02
CA VAL A 189 9.22 2.18 -29.25
C VAL A 189 8.71 2.61 -30.63
N GLY A 190 9.56 3.28 -31.41
CA GLY A 190 9.25 3.76 -32.75
C GLY A 190 8.17 4.84 -32.78
N HIS A 191 7.59 5.04 -33.96
CA HIS A 191 6.62 6.11 -34.19
C HIS A 191 5.20 5.74 -33.71
N GLY A 192 4.59 6.65 -32.97
CA GLY A 192 3.19 6.56 -32.54
C GLY A 192 2.99 7.35 -31.25
N LYS A 193 1.76 7.86 -31.03
CA LYS A 193 1.42 8.47 -29.75
C LYS A 193 1.27 7.38 -28.68
N GLU A 194 1.65 7.71 -27.45
CA GLU A 194 1.38 6.91 -26.24
C GLU A 194 1.97 5.48 -26.26
N ARG A 195 2.94 5.20 -27.13
CA ARG A 195 3.59 3.87 -27.20
C ARG A 195 4.50 3.61 -26.00
N ALA A 196 5.29 4.62 -25.60
CA ALA A 196 6.13 4.56 -24.40
C ALA A 196 5.23 4.42 -23.17
N ASP A 197 4.20 5.26 -23.09
CA ASP A 197 3.27 5.35 -21.97
C ASP A 197 2.54 4.02 -21.73
N SER A 198 1.99 3.43 -22.79
CA SER A 198 1.31 2.13 -22.70
C SER A 198 2.24 1.04 -22.16
N LYS A 199 3.51 1.05 -22.60
CA LYS A 199 4.50 0.07 -22.15
C LYS A 199 4.90 0.28 -20.69
N ILE A 200 5.09 1.53 -20.28
CA ILE A 200 5.43 1.89 -18.90
C ILE A 200 4.26 1.56 -17.96
N LYS A 201 3.03 1.91 -18.33
CA LYS A 201 1.80 1.62 -17.55
C LYS A 201 1.65 0.12 -17.31
N GLU A 202 1.73 -0.70 -18.36
CA GLU A 202 1.61 -2.16 -18.20
C GLU A 202 2.79 -2.78 -17.44
N CYS A 203 4.02 -2.33 -17.69
CA CYS A 203 5.17 -2.78 -16.89
C CYS A 203 4.99 -2.44 -15.41
N MET A 204 4.58 -1.21 -15.09
CA MET A 204 4.35 -0.81 -13.71
C MET A 204 3.29 -1.70 -13.05
N ARG A 205 2.13 -1.90 -13.70
CA ARG A 205 1.04 -2.74 -13.17
C ARG A 205 1.52 -4.17 -12.88
N TRP A 206 2.35 -4.74 -13.74
CA TRP A 206 2.94 -6.07 -13.52
C TRP A 206 3.89 -6.11 -12.32
N HIS A 207 4.84 -5.17 -12.26
CA HIS A 207 5.86 -5.17 -11.20
C HIS A 207 5.27 -4.78 -9.83
N LEU A 208 4.21 -3.99 -9.79
CA LEU A 208 3.56 -3.60 -8.54
C LEU A 208 2.96 -4.82 -7.81
N ARG A 209 2.40 -5.75 -8.59
CA ARG A 209 1.83 -7.02 -8.10
C ARG A 209 2.90 -8.07 -7.75
N ASN A 210 4.17 -7.81 -8.06
CA ASN A 210 5.26 -8.74 -7.78
C ASN A 210 5.88 -8.45 -6.41
N HIS A 211 5.83 -9.42 -5.50
CA HIS A 211 6.39 -9.31 -4.15
C HIS A 211 7.92 -9.14 -4.10
N ASN A 212 8.62 -9.57 -5.14
CA ASN A 212 10.08 -9.41 -5.24
C ASN A 212 10.47 -7.99 -5.66
N CYS A 213 9.56 -7.25 -6.32
CA CYS A 213 9.76 -5.85 -6.62
C CYS A 213 9.55 -5.02 -5.35
N LYS A 214 10.63 -4.53 -4.76
CA LYS A 214 10.57 -3.77 -3.50
C LYS A 214 10.18 -2.32 -3.73
N GLN A 215 10.59 -1.75 -4.86
CA GLN A 215 10.27 -0.38 -5.23
C GLN A 215 10.20 -0.21 -6.75
N ILE A 216 9.34 0.71 -7.20
CA ILE A 216 9.23 1.14 -8.59
C ILE A 216 9.56 2.64 -8.67
N LEU A 217 10.58 2.97 -9.45
CA LEU A 217 10.99 4.33 -9.74
C LEU A 217 10.46 4.73 -11.13
N LEU A 218 9.69 5.82 -11.21
CA LEU A 218 8.98 6.24 -12.41
C LEU A 218 9.53 7.56 -12.95
N GLY A 219 10.21 7.51 -14.09
CA GLY A 219 10.66 8.68 -14.83
C GLY A 219 9.58 9.27 -15.72
N ILE A 220 8.46 9.70 -15.13
CA ILE A 220 7.25 10.18 -15.82
C ILE A 220 6.82 11.59 -15.40
N SER A 221 7.67 12.30 -14.65
CA SER A 221 7.39 13.61 -14.02
C SER A 221 6.86 14.69 -14.96
N HIS A 222 7.04 14.52 -16.27
CA HIS A 222 6.76 15.49 -17.31
C HIS A 222 5.33 15.46 -17.88
N ASP A 223 4.60 14.35 -17.71
CA ASP A 223 3.31 14.14 -18.37
C ASP A 223 2.18 13.88 -17.36
N ALA A 224 1.18 14.76 -17.39
CA ALA A 224 -0.01 14.66 -16.55
C ALA A 224 -0.91 13.47 -16.94
N GLY A 225 -0.75 12.92 -18.15
CA GLY A 225 -1.47 11.75 -18.65
C GLY A 225 -1.23 10.46 -17.85
N TYR A 226 -0.21 10.42 -16.99
CA TYR A 226 0.02 9.31 -16.07
C TYR A 226 -0.79 9.41 -14.76
N ALA A 227 -1.21 10.61 -14.32
CA ALA A 227 -1.86 10.78 -13.03
C ALA A 227 -3.16 9.96 -12.86
N PRO A 228 -4.10 9.94 -13.84
CA PRO A 228 -5.31 9.12 -13.72
C PRO A 228 -5.02 7.62 -13.62
N PHE A 229 -3.96 7.15 -14.28
CA PHE A 229 -3.52 5.75 -14.21
C PHE A 229 -2.93 5.41 -12.84
N LEU A 230 -2.16 6.33 -12.23
CA LEU A 230 -1.65 6.14 -10.88
C LEU A 230 -2.79 6.07 -9.87
N ASP A 231 -3.79 6.94 -9.99
CA ASP A 231 -4.98 6.92 -9.12
C ASP A 231 -5.80 5.63 -9.25
N GLU A 232 -5.84 5.02 -10.45
CA GLU A 232 -6.53 3.74 -10.68
C GLU A 232 -5.76 2.55 -10.09
N VAL A 233 -4.44 2.50 -10.29
CA VAL A 233 -3.64 1.28 -10.04
C VAL A 233 -2.98 1.27 -8.68
N VAL A 234 -2.70 2.45 -8.09
CA VAL A 234 -1.93 2.57 -6.85
C VAL A 234 -2.86 2.65 -5.65
N GLY A 235 -2.98 1.55 -4.91
CA GLY A 235 -3.64 1.54 -3.60
C GLY A 235 -2.87 2.33 -2.54
N GLN A 236 -3.48 2.60 -1.40
CA GLN A 236 -2.81 3.34 -0.31
C GLN A 236 -1.54 2.64 0.18
N ASP A 237 -1.58 1.31 0.32
CA ASP A 237 -0.44 0.51 0.80
C ASP A 237 0.73 0.45 -0.20
N ASP A 238 0.45 0.69 -1.49
CA ASP A 238 1.43 0.63 -2.57
C ASP A 238 2.21 1.94 -2.77
N ARG A 239 1.71 3.06 -2.22
CA ARG A 239 2.31 4.40 -2.43
C ARG A 239 3.74 4.49 -1.94
N ASN A 240 4.06 3.83 -0.83
CA ASN A 240 5.42 3.80 -0.27
C ASN A 240 6.40 2.98 -1.13
N ARG A 241 5.90 2.18 -2.09
CA ARG A 241 6.71 1.38 -3.01
C ARG A 241 6.93 2.09 -4.34
N ILE A 242 6.39 3.29 -4.53
CA ILE A 242 6.48 4.03 -5.80
C ILE A 242 7.14 5.37 -5.54
N THR A 243 8.04 5.76 -6.43
CA THR A 243 8.73 7.04 -6.36
C THR A 243 8.87 7.63 -7.75
N ILE A 244 8.50 8.89 -7.93
CA ILE A 244 8.64 9.61 -9.20
C ILE A 244 10.04 10.21 -9.28
N ILE A 245 10.72 9.96 -10.39
CA ILE A 245 11.99 10.59 -10.71
C ILE A 245 11.71 11.93 -11.37
N GLU A 246 12.22 12.99 -10.75
CA GLU A 246 12.16 14.35 -11.24
C GLU A 246 13.45 14.71 -11.99
N GLY A 247 13.29 15.25 -13.20
CA GLY A 247 14.36 15.94 -13.93
C GLY A 247 14.11 17.44 -13.87
N TYR A 248 13.14 17.90 -14.66
CA TYR A 248 12.53 19.22 -14.50
C TYR A 248 11.29 19.15 -13.58
N PRO A 249 10.80 20.28 -13.04
CA PRO A 249 9.71 20.28 -12.04
C PRO A 249 8.50 19.46 -12.46
N THR A 250 8.11 18.53 -11.59
CA THR A 250 7.00 17.59 -11.78
C THR A 250 5.68 18.32 -12.03
N VAL A 251 4.88 17.83 -12.99
CA VAL A 251 3.57 18.41 -13.28
C VAL A 251 2.63 18.34 -12.06
N ARG A 252 1.74 19.33 -11.93
CA ARG A 252 0.92 19.52 -10.73
C ARG A 252 0.02 18.33 -10.42
N GLU A 253 -0.50 17.70 -11.46
CA GLU A 253 -1.38 16.54 -11.39
C GLU A 253 -0.66 15.33 -10.77
N LEU A 254 0.61 15.09 -11.15
CA LEU A 254 1.43 14.05 -10.56
C LEU A 254 1.84 14.41 -9.13
N ALA A 255 2.19 15.67 -8.85
CA ALA A 255 2.50 16.10 -7.49
C ALA A 255 1.28 15.96 -6.55
N ALA A 256 0.07 16.22 -7.05
CA ALA A 256 -1.17 16.06 -6.31
C ALA A 256 -1.50 14.61 -5.95
N THR A 257 -0.91 13.62 -6.65
CA THR A 257 -1.06 12.21 -6.28
C THR A 257 -0.46 11.91 -4.90
N GLY A 258 0.47 12.72 -4.39
CA GLY A 258 1.13 12.49 -3.10
C GLY A 258 2.14 11.34 -3.10
N ILE A 259 2.54 10.84 -4.27
CA ILE A 259 3.65 9.89 -4.43
C ILE A 259 4.97 10.60 -4.15
N GLN A 260 5.92 9.90 -3.53
CA GLN A 260 7.24 10.45 -3.24
C GLN A 260 7.95 10.90 -4.52
N ILE A 261 8.54 12.09 -4.51
CA ILE A 261 9.34 12.62 -5.63
C ILE A 261 10.81 12.64 -5.21
N MET A 262 11.68 12.21 -6.12
CA MET A 262 13.12 12.13 -5.95
C MET A 262 13.82 12.74 -7.16
N ASN A 263 14.88 13.50 -6.93
CA ASN A 263 15.72 14.04 -7.99
C ASN A 263 17.09 13.35 -8.01
N PHE A 264 17.51 12.90 -9.19
CA PHE A 264 18.86 12.36 -9.41
C PHE A 264 19.75 13.43 -10.04
N ASN A 265 20.14 14.39 -9.20
CA ASN A 265 20.92 15.57 -9.57
C ASN A 265 22.03 15.22 -10.58
N ALA A 266 22.16 16.02 -11.63
CA ALA A 266 23.15 15.91 -12.72
C ALA A 266 22.98 14.73 -13.71
N LEU A 267 22.17 13.72 -13.42
CA LEU A 267 21.92 12.61 -14.36
C LEU A 267 20.93 13.01 -15.47
N PHE A 268 19.86 13.72 -15.08
CA PHE A 268 18.81 14.19 -15.99
C PHE A 268 18.89 15.69 -16.21
N ARG A 269 18.37 16.15 -17.34
CA ARG A 269 18.18 17.58 -17.62
C ARG A 269 17.11 18.16 -16.70
N THR A 270 17.33 19.40 -16.28
CA THR A 270 16.40 20.19 -15.46
C THR A 270 15.54 21.13 -16.30
N ASP A 271 15.76 21.18 -17.61
CA ASP A 271 15.14 22.06 -18.59
C ASP A 271 14.46 21.25 -19.72
N LYS A 272 13.44 21.86 -20.34
CA LYS A 272 12.76 21.27 -21.50
C LYS A 272 13.51 21.60 -22.80
N LEU A 273 13.43 20.71 -23.79
CA LEU A 273 13.87 21.00 -25.15
C LEU A 273 13.10 22.20 -25.72
N VAL A 274 13.82 23.18 -26.28
CA VAL A 274 13.26 24.37 -26.93
C VAL A 274 13.65 24.35 -28.40
N ASP A 275 12.75 24.66 -29.33
CA ASP A 275 13.12 24.72 -30.75
C ASP A 275 13.95 25.99 -31.03
N ARG A 276 15.28 25.85 -31.17
CA ARG A 276 16.22 26.97 -31.40
C ARG A 276 16.52 27.21 -32.88
N LEU A 277 16.07 26.32 -33.76
CA LEU A 277 16.25 26.46 -35.21
C LEU A 277 15.22 27.40 -35.86
N VAL A 278 14.25 27.90 -35.09
CA VAL A 278 13.34 28.96 -35.52
C VAL A 278 13.87 30.29 -34.95
N PRO A 279 14.37 31.23 -35.77
CA PRO A 279 14.76 32.54 -35.26
C PRO A 279 13.50 33.23 -34.73
N VAL A 280 13.49 33.54 -33.44
CA VAL A 280 12.46 34.36 -32.80
C VAL A 280 12.52 35.76 -33.43
N SER A 281 11.79 35.90 -34.53
CA SER A 281 11.56 37.16 -35.24
C SER A 281 10.13 37.58 -34.95
N SER A 282 9.85 37.88 -33.69
CA SER A 282 8.59 38.50 -33.28
C SER A 282 8.94 39.73 -32.45
N PRO A 283 8.92 40.96 -33.03
CA PRO A 283 8.92 42.15 -32.20
C PRO A 283 7.63 42.14 -31.38
N ALA A 284 7.75 42.30 -30.07
CA ALA A 284 6.61 42.56 -29.20
C ALA A 284 5.80 43.75 -29.76
N PRO A 285 4.45 43.72 -29.79
CA PRO A 285 3.70 44.92 -30.09
C PRO A 285 3.96 45.92 -28.95
N PRO A 286 4.22 47.21 -29.25
CA PRO A 286 4.42 48.20 -28.20
C PRO A 286 3.13 48.36 -27.41
N SER A 287 3.25 48.21 -26.10
CA SER A 287 2.21 48.52 -25.13
C SER A 287 1.93 50.02 -25.12
N THR A 288 0.87 50.47 -25.77
CA THR A 288 0.32 51.82 -25.56
C THR A 288 -0.82 51.76 -24.55
N TRP A 289 -0.53 52.16 -23.32
CA TRP A 289 -1.55 52.57 -22.34
C TRP A 289 -1.37 54.05 -22.02
N ALA A 290 -2.13 54.89 -22.72
CA ALA A 290 -2.51 56.27 -22.39
C ALA A 290 -3.41 56.72 -23.55
N GLY A 291 -4.58 57.32 -23.42
CA GLY A 291 -5.36 57.84 -22.31
C GLY A 291 -6.62 58.45 -22.96
N VAL A 292 -7.71 58.46 -22.20
CA VAL A 292 -9.05 58.98 -22.50
C VAL A 292 -9.09 60.23 -23.39
N THR A 293 -9.94 60.21 -24.43
CA THR A 293 -10.95 61.27 -24.65
C THR A 293 -12.13 60.77 -25.50
N SER A 294 -13.31 61.05 -24.97
CA SER A 294 -14.65 60.97 -25.55
C SER A 294 -14.77 61.54 -26.97
N ILE A 295 -15.52 60.86 -27.86
CA ILE A 295 -16.44 61.45 -28.86
C ILE A 295 -17.53 60.41 -29.22
N ALA A 296 -18.76 60.92 -29.36
CA ALA A 296 -20.07 60.25 -29.50
C ALA A 296 -20.30 59.44 -30.80
N PRO A 297 -21.35 58.57 -30.86
CA PRO A 297 -21.69 57.82 -32.07
C PRO A 297 -22.72 58.55 -32.96
N PRO A 298 -22.60 58.49 -34.30
CA PRO A 298 -23.70 58.74 -35.21
C PRO A 298 -24.24 57.44 -35.87
N PRO A 299 -25.41 57.50 -36.54
CA PRO A 299 -26.51 56.58 -36.28
C PRO A 299 -26.66 55.42 -37.27
N SER A 300 -27.54 54.49 -36.87
CA SER A 300 -28.15 53.44 -37.69
C SER A 300 -28.88 53.99 -38.92
N SER A 301 -28.57 53.44 -40.10
CA SER A 301 -29.44 53.53 -41.27
C SER A 301 -29.78 52.12 -41.76
N SER A 302 -31.05 51.77 -41.54
CA SER A 302 -31.82 50.70 -42.13
C SER A 302 -31.83 50.75 -43.66
N THR A 303 -31.66 49.59 -44.31
CA THR A 303 -32.34 49.23 -45.57
C THR A 303 -32.21 47.73 -45.86
N SER A 304 -33.27 46.98 -45.55
CA SER A 304 -33.75 45.87 -46.39
C SER A 304 -34.78 46.47 -47.36
N PRO A 305 -35.00 45.99 -48.61
CA PRO A 305 -35.55 44.66 -48.89
C PRO A 305 -34.91 44.03 -50.17
N VAL A 306 -35.15 42.81 -50.68
CA VAL A 306 -36.41 42.17 -51.08
C VAL A 306 -36.14 40.68 -51.38
N ILE A 307 -37.01 39.87 -50.80
CA ILE A 307 -37.49 38.51 -51.10
C ILE A 307 -37.44 38.09 -52.58
N LYS A 308 -36.95 36.87 -52.87
CA LYS A 308 -37.63 35.98 -53.83
C LYS A 308 -37.67 34.54 -53.30
N ASN A 309 -38.92 34.09 -53.11
CA ASN A 309 -39.35 32.75 -52.72
C ASN A 309 -39.03 31.69 -53.79
N GLY A 310 -38.86 30.45 -53.34
CA GLY A 310 -38.90 29.25 -54.17
C GLY A 310 -38.69 27.95 -53.38
N THR A 311 -39.73 27.47 -52.70
CA THR A 311 -39.93 26.08 -52.23
C THR A 311 -41.04 25.44 -53.08
N PRO A 312 -41.42 24.15 -52.95
CA PRO A 312 -40.74 22.98 -52.35
C PRO A 312 -40.88 21.69 -53.21
N SER A 313 -40.15 20.62 -52.86
CA SER A 313 -40.64 19.22 -52.90
C SER A 313 -39.50 18.25 -52.57
N THR A 314 -39.65 17.02 -52.06
CA THR A 314 -40.68 16.26 -51.34
C THR A 314 -40.01 14.88 -51.15
N THR A 315 -39.87 14.43 -49.90
CA THR A 315 -39.97 13.03 -49.41
C THR A 315 -39.03 11.94 -49.97
N LEU A 316 -38.32 11.22 -49.07
CA LEU A 316 -38.67 9.84 -48.68
C LEU A 316 -37.62 9.23 -47.73
N ALA A 317 -38.10 8.88 -46.54
CA ALA A 317 -37.50 7.88 -45.66
C ALA A 317 -37.63 6.48 -46.29
N ILE A 318 -36.70 5.56 -45.99
CA ILE A 318 -37.02 4.15 -45.73
C ILE A 318 -36.02 3.56 -44.74
N ASN A 319 -36.62 2.92 -43.76
CA ASN A 319 -36.09 2.18 -42.63
C ASN A 319 -35.98 0.68 -43.01
N LYS A 320 -35.03 -0.07 -42.43
CA LYS A 320 -35.03 -1.54 -42.15
C LYS A 320 -33.59 -2.04 -42.02
N LYS A 321 -33.25 -3.06 -41.25
CA LYS A 321 -33.75 -3.73 -40.03
C LYS A 321 -32.68 -4.81 -39.77
N THR A 322 -32.26 -4.95 -38.51
CA THR A 322 -31.93 -6.20 -37.78
C THR A 322 -31.29 -7.39 -38.52
N THR A 323 -30.21 -7.92 -37.94
CA THR A 323 -30.19 -9.34 -37.52
C THR A 323 -29.14 -9.59 -36.42
N HIS A 324 -29.64 -10.00 -35.25
CA HIS A 324 -28.88 -10.69 -34.22
C HIS A 324 -28.47 -12.07 -34.74
N ARG A 325 -27.23 -12.51 -34.44
CA ARG A 325 -26.87 -13.92 -34.46
C ARG A 325 -26.07 -14.26 -33.20
N LYS A 326 -26.71 -15.03 -32.31
CA LYS A 326 -26.08 -15.78 -31.21
C LYS A 326 -25.17 -16.85 -31.81
N HIS A 327 -23.98 -17.06 -31.23
CA HIS A 327 -23.34 -18.37 -31.28
C HIS A 327 -22.80 -18.80 -29.92
N ASN A 328 -22.92 -20.10 -29.73
CA ASN A 328 -22.88 -20.90 -28.52
C ASN A 328 -21.48 -21.06 -27.93
N HIS A 329 -21.47 -21.26 -26.62
CA HIS A 329 -20.48 -22.04 -25.90
C HIS A 329 -20.25 -23.43 -26.53
N HIS A 330 -18.99 -23.83 -26.62
CA HIS A 330 -18.58 -25.23 -26.45
C HIS A 330 -17.30 -25.26 -25.61
N SER A 331 -17.39 -26.02 -24.51
CA SER A 331 -16.29 -26.46 -23.68
C SER A 331 -15.28 -27.28 -24.48
N LYS A 332 -14.00 -27.08 -24.18
CA LYS A 332 -13.01 -28.13 -23.93
C LYS A 332 -11.89 -27.52 -23.07
#